data_AF-A0A430BBP6-F1
#
_entry.id   AF-A0A430BBP6-F1
#
_cell.length_a   1.000
_cell.length_b   1.000
_cell.length_c   1.000
_cell.angle_alpha   90.00
_cell.angle_beta   90.00
_cell.angle_gamma   90.00
#
_symmetry.space_group_name_H-M   'P 1'
#
loop_
_entity.id
_entity.type
_entity.pdbx_description
1 polymer ?
#
loop_
_entity_poly.entity_id
_entity_poly.type
_entity_poly.pdbx_seq_one_letter_code
_entity_poly.pdbx_strand_id
1 'polypeptide(L)'
;MIDLEERKRWSPTKTILLIGPGGAGKSTVVSELAPLLDRRLIDLDQEFLRLVGNIGEFIRQSGYPAYKAQNSLLAKNIGKREIPRTCSVD
;
A
#
# COMPACT_ATOMS: atom_id res chain seq x y z
N MET A 1 -5.06 -14.31 15.28
CA MET A 1 -6.36 -13.67 15.58
C MET A 1 -6.10 -12.18 15.56
N ILE A 2 -6.71 -11.43 14.62
CA ILE A 2 -6.66 -9.96 14.68
C ILE A 2 -7.71 -9.61 15.74
N ASP A 3 -7.27 -9.02 16.84
CA ASP A 3 -8.17 -8.51 17.86
C ASP A 3 -8.87 -7.27 17.30
N LEU A 4 -10.18 -7.34 17.14
CA LEU A 4 -11.00 -6.29 16.52
C LEU A 4 -11.43 -5.21 17.54
N GLU A 5 -11.16 -5.44 18.83
CA GLU A 5 -11.62 -4.60 19.93
C GLU A 5 -10.90 -3.24 19.99
N GLU A 6 -9.69 -3.13 19.42
CA GLU A 6 -8.92 -1.87 19.44
C GLU A 6 -8.98 -1.11 18.10
N ARG A 7 -10.04 -0.33 17.91
CA ARG A 7 -10.15 0.58 16.76
C ARG A 7 -9.26 1.80 16.96
N LYS A 8 -8.09 1.82 16.32
CA LYS A 8 -7.27 3.03 16.25
C LYS A 8 -8.03 4.16 15.58
N ARG A 9 -8.02 5.34 16.21
CA ARG A 9 -8.60 6.55 15.62
C ARG A 9 -7.85 6.89 14.33
N TRP A 10 -8.61 7.24 13.31
CA TRP A 10 -8.07 7.66 12.04
C TRP A 10 -7.28 8.95 12.21
N SER A 11 -6.17 9.06 11.49
CA SER A 11 -5.30 10.22 11.55
C SER A 11 -5.00 10.71 10.14
N PRO A 12 -5.18 12.01 9.84
CA PRO A 12 -4.87 12.60 8.53
C PRO A 12 -3.43 12.38 8.08
N THR A 13 -2.50 12.22 9.03
CA THR A 13 -1.06 12.12 8.76
C THR A 13 -0.53 10.68 8.73
N LYS A 14 -1.37 9.68 8.99
CA LYS A 14 -0.98 8.27 8.96
C LYS A 14 -1.40 7.62 7.66
N THR A 15 -0.53 6.77 7.13
CA THR A 15 -0.84 5.87 6.02
C THR A 15 -1.77 4.76 6.50
N ILE A 16 -2.79 4.45 5.70
CA ILE A 16 -3.66 3.29 5.88
C ILE A 16 -3.14 2.18 4.98
N LEU A 17 -2.87 1.01 5.56
CA LEU A 17 -2.47 -0.18 4.81
C LEU A 17 -3.62 -1.18 4.82
N LEU A 18 -4.14 -1.53 3.64
CA LEU A 18 -5.13 -2.59 3.50
C LEU A 18 -4.43 -3.94 3.27
N ILE A 19 -4.54 -4.84 4.23
CA ILE A 19 -3.92 -6.16 4.20
C ILE A 19 -4.97 -7.26 4.03
N GLY A 20 -4.59 -8.36 3.37
CA GLY A 20 -5.47 -9.52 3.18
C GLY A 20 -5.04 -10.38 2.00
N PRO A 21 -5.54 -11.62 1.91
CA PRO A 21 -5.15 -12.57 0.85
C PRO A 21 -5.52 -12.06 -0.56
N GLY A 22 -4.93 -12.67 -1.58
CA GLY A 22 -5.32 -12.43 -2.98
C GLY A 22 -6.81 -12.72 -3.18
N GLY A 23 -7.49 -11.93 -4.01
CA GLY A 23 -8.94 -12.10 -4.26
C GLY A 23 -9.88 -11.55 -3.17
N ALA A 24 -9.37 -11.06 -2.02
CA ALA A 24 -10.21 -10.51 -0.95
C ALA A 24 -10.89 -9.15 -1.27
N GLY A 25 -10.83 -8.66 -2.51
CA GLY A 25 -11.46 -7.40 -2.92
C GLY A 25 -10.75 -6.11 -2.51
N LYS A 26 -9.48 -6.18 -2.05
CA LYS A 26 -8.72 -5.00 -1.57
C LYS A 26 -8.67 -3.86 -2.57
N SER A 27 -8.32 -4.15 -3.82
CA SER A 27 -8.20 -3.13 -4.87
C SER A 27 -9.54 -2.43 -5.12
N THR A 28 -10.64 -3.19 -5.11
CA THR A 28 -12.02 -2.66 -5.23
C THR A 28 -12.39 -1.79 -4.04
N VAL A 29 -12.12 -2.23 -2.81
CA VAL A 29 -12.43 -1.43 -1.61
C VAL A 29 -11.66 -0.12 -1.64
N VAL A 30 -10.36 -0.13 -1.97
CA VAL A 30 -9.56 1.09 -1.94
C VAL A 30 -9.89 2.05 -3.09
N SER A 31 -10.28 1.54 -4.27
CA SER A 31 -10.69 2.42 -5.38
C SER A 31 -11.92 3.26 -5.04
N GLU A 32 -12.87 2.70 -4.29
CA GLU A 32 -14.06 3.40 -3.81
C GLU A 32 -13.77 4.25 -2.55
N LEU A 33 -12.92 3.76 -1.65
CA LEU A 33 -12.69 4.39 -0.36
C LEU A 33 -11.72 5.57 -0.43
N ALA A 34 -10.67 5.52 -1.26
CA ALA A 34 -9.62 6.54 -1.28
C ALA A 34 -10.14 7.97 -1.60
N PRO A 35 -11.05 8.17 -2.58
CA PRO A 35 -11.65 9.48 -2.85
C PRO A 35 -12.45 10.04 -1.66
N LEU A 36 -13.21 9.17 -0.96
CA LEU A 36 -14.03 9.57 0.20
C LEU A 36 -13.19 10.07 1.39
N LEU A 37 -11.90 9.73 1.40
CA LEU A 37 -10.97 10.09 2.46
C LEU A 37 -10.00 11.19 2.06
N ASP A 38 -10.10 11.69 0.84
CA ASP A 38 -9.13 12.58 0.21
C ASP A 38 -7.70 12.01 0.32
N ARG A 39 -7.54 10.73 -0.05
CA ARG A 39 -6.27 10.00 0.02
C ARG A 39 -5.82 9.58 -1.36
N ARG A 40 -4.50 9.67 -1.57
CA ARG A 40 -3.86 9.00 -2.70
C ARG A 40 -3.89 7.49 -2.52
N LEU A 41 -4.37 6.78 -3.54
CA LEU A 41 -4.24 5.33 -3.66
C LEU A 41 -2.84 4.96 -4.18
N ILE A 42 -2.23 3.94 -3.56
CA ILE A 42 -0.94 3.38 -3.95
C ILE A 42 -1.09 1.87 -4.01
N ASP A 43 -0.91 1.30 -5.21
CA ASP A 43 -0.80 -0.13 -5.40
C ASP A 43 0.67 -0.55 -5.24
N LEU A 44 0.94 -1.29 -4.16
CA LEU A 44 2.29 -1.68 -3.80
C LEU A 44 2.90 -2.68 -4.80
N ASP A 45 2.09 -3.57 -5.39
CA ASP A 45 2.58 -4.54 -6.36
C ASP A 45 2.96 -3.84 -7.68
N GLN A 46 2.20 -2.82 -8.08
CA GLN A 46 2.55 -1.97 -9.22
C GLN A 46 3.82 -1.15 -8.97
N GLU A 47 3.99 -0.61 -7.77
CA GLU A 47 5.23 0.08 -7.41
C GLU A 47 6.42 -0.88 -7.38
N PHE A 48 6.23 -2.13 -6.96
CA PHE A 48 7.28 -3.15 -7.00
C PHE A 48 7.67 -3.47 -8.44
N LEU A 49 6.69 -3.67 -9.33
CA LEU A 49 6.91 -3.87 -10.76
C LEU A 49 7.70 -2.72 -11.38
N ARG A 50 7.35 -1.48 -11.04
CA ARG A 50 7.97 -0.28 -11.59
C ARG A 50 9.40 -0.04 -11.09
N LEU A 51 9.69 -0.35 -9.83
CA LEU A 51 10.96 0.02 -9.16
C LEU A 51 11.95 -1.15 -9.01
N VAL A 52 11.47 -2.38 -8.98
CA VAL A 52 12.27 -3.58 -8.72
C VAL A 52 12.22 -4.54 -9.91
N GLY A 53 11.03 -4.75 -10.48
CA GLY A 53 10.82 -5.62 -11.64
C GLY A 53 9.73 -6.66 -11.41
N ASN A 54 9.64 -7.65 -12.30
CA ASN A 54 8.59 -8.67 -12.27
C ASN A 54 8.60 -9.47 -10.95
N ILE A 55 7.47 -9.46 -10.23
CA ILE A 55 7.34 -10.12 -8.92
C ILE A 55 7.55 -11.64 -9.03
N GLY A 56 6.99 -12.26 -10.07
CA GLY A 56 7.12 -13.70 -10.29
C GLY A 56 8.56 -14.12 -10.57
N GLU A 57 9.28 -13.35 -11.39
CA GLU A 57 10.71 -13.56 -11.64
C GLU A 57 11.54 -13.36 -10.38
N PHE A 58 11.28 -12.29 -9.63
CA PHE A 58 11.96 -12.01 -8.37
C PHE A 58 11.77 -13.16 -7.36
N ILE A 59 10.54 -13.65 -7.20
CA ILE A 59 10.25 -14.78 -6.31
C ILE A 59 10.96 -16.05 -6.80
N ARG A 60 10.99 -16.32 -8.12
CA ARG A 60 11.71 -17.49 -8.66
C ARG A 60 13.21 -17.42 -8.40
N GLN A 61 13.82 -16.23 -8.49
CA GLN A 61 15.26 -16.05 -8.35
C GLN A 61 15.71 -15.93 -6.88
N SER A 62 14.93 -15.26 -6.04
CA SER A 62 15.33 -14.88 -4.67
C SER A 62 14.46 -15.46 -3.57
N GLY A 63 13.37 -16.13 -3.93
CA GLY A 63 12.42 -16.72 -2.99
C GLY A 63 11.40 -15.73 -2.43
N TYR A 64 10.29 -16.29 -1.95
CA TYR A 64 9.20 -15.51 -1.35
C TYR A 64 9.62 -14.69 -0.10
N PRO A 65 10.48 -15.18 0.81
CA PRO A 65 10.94 -14.37 1.95
C PRO A 65 11.66 -13.09 1.54
N ALA A 66 12.51 -13.16 0.51
CA ALA A 66 13.21 -11.99 -0.01
C ALA A 66 12.23 -10.99 -0.63
N TYR A 67 11.26 -11.47 -1.42
CA TYR A 67 10.18 -10.65 -1.95
C TYR A 67 9.43 -9.91 -0.82
N LYS A 68 9.03 -10.63 0.23
CA LYS A 68 8.31 -10.05 1.36
C LYS A 68 9.12 -8.96 2.07
N ALA A 69 10.42 -9.18 2.28
CA ALA A 69 11.31 -8.20 2.86
C ALA A 69 11.43 -6.95 1.98
N GLN A 70 11.67 -7.14 0.69
CA GLN A 70 11.81 -6.05 -0.27
C GLN A 70 10.51 -5.25 -0.42
N ASN A 71 9.36 -5.93 -0.49
CA ASN A 71 8.06 -5.27 -0.60
C ASN A 71 7.70 -4.47 0.66
N SER A 72 8.11 -4.98 1.84
CA SER A 72 7.96 -4.26 3.11
C SER A 72 8.85 -3.01 3.18
N LEU A 73 10.07 -3.07 2.66
CA LEU A 73 10.96 -1.91 2.57
C LEU A 73 10.39 -0.86 1.60
N LEU A 74 9.87 -1.31 0.46
CA LEU A 74 9.22 -0.44 -0.51
C LEU A 74 8.04 0.32 0.11
N ALA A 75 7.15 -0.37 0.81
CA ALA A 75 6.02 0.26 1.50
C ALA A 75 6.46 1.33 2.51
N LYS A 76 7.52 1.06 3.29
CA LYS A 76 8.09 2.02 4.25
C LYS A 76 8.66 3.25 3.56
N ASN A 77 9.31 3.08 2.40
CA ASN A 77 9.94 4.18 1.67
C ASN A 77 8.91 5.06 0.97
N ILE A 78 7.85 4.47 0.41
CA ILE A 78 6.76 5.24 -0.21
C ILE A 78 6.01 6.05 0.84
N GLY A 79 5.75 5.49 2.02
CA GLY A 79 5.10 6.21 3.13
C GLY A 79 5.87 7.41 3.68
N LYS A 80 7.14 7.58 3.30
CA LYS A 80 7.98 8.73 3.69
C LYS A 80 8.07 9.81 2.62
N ARG A 81 7.57 9.58 1.41
CA ARG A 81 7.59 10.60 0.35
C ARG A 81 6.61 11.71 0.70
N GLU A 82 7.06 12.96 0.63
CA GLU A 82 6.17 14.11 0.76
C GLU A 82 5.09 14.04 -0.31
N ILE A 83 3.85 14.21 0.12
CA ILE A 83 2.71 14.37 -0.77
C ILE A 83 2.69 15.87 -1.10
N PRO A 84 2.85 16.28 -2.38
CA PRO A 84 2.54 17.65 -2.76
C PRO A 84 1.09 17.88 -2.39
N ARG A 85 0.81 18.80 -1.47
CA ARG A 85 -0.56 19.26 -1.27
C ARG A 85 -0.96 19.92 -2.59
N THR A 86 -1.82 19.28 -3.36
CA THR A 86 -2.41 19.93 -4.53
C THR A 86 -3.11 21.19 -4.02
N CYS A 87 -2.69 22.33 -4.55
CA CYS A 87 -3.29 23.62 -4.30
C CYS A 87 -4.78 23.58 -4.63
N SER A 88 -5.57 24.26 -3.81
CA SER A 88 -6.97 24.57 -4.08
C SER A 88 -7.14 25.07 -5.51
N VAL A 89 -8.08 24.49 -6.23
CA VAL A 89 -8.67 25.13 -7.40
C VAL A 89 -9.62 26.21 -6.89
N ASP A 90 -9.41 27.43 -7.37
CA ASP A 90 -10.25 28.62 -7.13
C ASP A 90 -11.71 28.41 -7.54
#